data_AF-A0A0Q0GFD9-F1
#
_entry.id   AF-A0A0Q0GFD9-F1
#
_cell.length_a   1.000
_cell.length_b   1.000
_cell.length_c   1.000
_cell.angle_alpha   90.00
_cell.angle_beta   90.00
_cell.angle_gamma   90.00
#
_symmetry.space_group_name_H-M   'P 1'
#
loop_
_entity.id
_entity.type
_entity.pdbx_description
1 polymer ?
#
loop_
_entity_poly.entity_id
_entity_poly.type
_entity_poly.pdbx_seq_one_letter_code
_entity_poly.pdbx_strand_id
1 'polypeptide(L)'
;MTKTEKRIDKAIRVALTQACEQAKEQVQEFSWLTHTADLKKLPQSLKVSCYCKELPITAEQTQLISSLIIKELSAIDLAINAKAIAFLKE
;
A
#
# COMPACT_ATOMS: atom_id res chain seq x y z
N MET A 1 13.31 11.07 16.82
CA MET A 1 11.84 10.97 16.69
C MET A 1 11.23 12.34 16.98
N THR A 2 10.97 13.07 15.91
CA THR A 2 10.22 14.33 15.90
C THR A 2 8.71 14.03 15.92
N LYS A 3 7.88 14.99 16.36
CA LYS A 3 6.42 14.84 16.42
C LYS A 3 5.79 14.43 15.08
N THR A 4 6.43 14.79 13.97
CA THR A 4 5.99 14.51 12.60
C THR A 4 6.12 13.02 12.26
N GLU A 5 7.26 12.39 12.56
CA GLU A 5 7.50 10.97 12.29
C GLU A 5 6.45 10.07 12.97
N LYS A 6 6.09 10.37 14.22
CA LYS A 6 5.08 9.60 14.98
C LYS A 6 3.67 9.70 14.37
N ARG A 7 3.31 10.88 13.85
CA ARG A 7 2.01 11.07 13.18
C ARG A 7 1.97 10.30 11.86
N ILE A 8 3.05 10.39 11.08
CA ILE A 8 3.17 9.70 9.80
C ILE A 8 3.13 8.18 9.98
N ASP A 9 3.89 7.61 10.92
CA ASP A 9 3.86 6.15 11.16
C ASP A 9 2.45 5.64 11.45
N LYS A 10 1.73 6.33 12.35
CA LYS A 10 0.34 5.99 12.67
C LYS A 10 -0.56 6.11 11.45
N ALA A 11 -0.40 7.16 10.66
CA ALA A 11 -1.22 7.41 9.49
C ALA A 11 -0.95 6.38 8.38
N ILE A 12 0.30 6.01 8.13
CA ILE A 12 0.70 4.96 7.17
C ILE A 12 0.04 3.64 7.55
N ARG A 13 0.11 3.24 8.82
CA ARG A 13 -0.51 1.99 9.28
C ARG A 13 -2.01 1.99 8.98
N VAL A 14 -2.72 3.05 9.35
CA VAL A 14 -4.17 3.16 9.13
C VAL A 14 -4.50 3.16 7.64
N ALA A 15 -3.85 4.02 6.85
CA ALA A 15 -4.03 4.13 5.41
C ALA A 15 -3.83 2.78 4.69
N LEU A 16 -2.79 2.04 5.06
CA LEU A 16 -2.49 0.75 4.46
C LEU A 16 -3.39 -0.38 4.96
N THR A 17 -3.85 -0.32 6.21
CA THR A 17 -4.89 -1.23 6.70
C THR A 17 -6.18 -1.03 5.91
N GLN A 18 -6.62 0.22 5.72
CA GLN A 18 -7.80 0.52 4.92
C GLN A 18 -7.64 0.09 3.46
N ALA A 19 -6.50 0.42 2.83
CA ALA A 19 -6.20 -0.03 1.47
C ALA A 19 -6.19 -1.56 1.35
N CYS A 20 -5.67 -2.28 2.36
CA CYS A 20 -5.67 -3.74 2.42
C CYS A 20 -7.09 -4.31 2.51
N GLU A 21 -7.93 -3.76 3.38
CA GLU A 21 -9.32 -4.21 3.53
C GLU A 21 -10.13 -3.95 2.25
N GLN A 22 -10.01 -2.76 1.67
CA GLN A 22 -10.66 -2.44 0.40
C GLN A 22 -10.17 -3.29 -0.76
N ALA A 23 -8.87 -3.60 -0.80
CA ALA A 23 -8.30 -4.51 -1.79
C ALA A 23 -8.85 -5.93 -1.64
N LYS A 24 -8.97 -6.45 -0.41
CA LYS A 24 -9.58 -7.78 -0.15
C LYS A 24 -11.05 -7.81 -0.51
N GLU A 25 -11.79 -6.73 -0.25
CA GLU A 25 -13.22 -6.66 -0.54
C GLU A 25 -13.50 -6.64 -2.05
N GLN A 26 -12.65 -5.97 -2.82
CA GLN A 26 -12.80 -5.87 -4.27
C GLN A 26 -12.11 -7.01 -5.04
N VAL A 27 -11.06 -7.59 -4.48
CA VAL A 27 -10.26 -8.64 -5.11
C VAL A 27 -10.23 -9.86 -4.21
N GLN A 28 -11.04 -10.86 -4.55
CA GLN A 28 -11.10 -12.12 -3.80
C GLN A 28 -9.76 -12.89 -3.83
N GLU A 29 -8.99 -12.72 -4.90
CA GLU A 29 -7.66 -13.32 -5.05
C GLU A 29 -6.60 -12.61 -4.17
N PHE A 30 -6.85 -11.39 -3.70
CA PHE A 30 -5.91 -10.64 -2.87
C PHE A 30 -5.94 -11.16 -1.43
N SER A 31 -4.75 -11.48 -0.89
CA SER A 31 -4.62 -12.10 0.43
C SER A 31 -4.28 -11.09 1.51
N TRP A 32 -3.21 -10.30 1.32
CA TRP A 32 -2.78 -9.22 2.22
C TRP A 32 -1.73 -8.35 1.53
N LEU A 33 -1.43 -7.18 2.12
CA LEU A 33 -0.28 -6.37 1.72
C LEU A 33 0.60 -6.09 2.93
N THR A 34 1.88 -5.87 2.66
CA THR A 34 2.86 -5.33 3.60
C THR A 34 3.51 -4.10 3.03
N HIS A 35 4.03 -3.27 3.91
CA HIS A 35 4.76 -2.08 3.55
C HIS A 35 6.06 -1.99 4.31
N THR A 36 7.07 -1.48 3.61
CA THR A 36 8.33 -1.12 4.20
C THR A 36 8.53 0.36 3.93
N ALA A 37 8.48 1.16 4.98
CA ALA A 37 8.54 2.61 4.92
C ALA A 37 9.60 3.12 5.89
N ASP A 38 10.56 3.88 5.36
CA ASP A 38 11.66 4.42 6.17
C ASP A 38 11.33 5.86 6.56
N LEU A 39 10.85 6.10 7.79
CA LEU A 39 10.36 7.41 8.26
C LEU A 39 11.36 8.57 8.03
N LYS A 40 12.66 8.26 7.95
CA LYS A 40 13.72 9.23 7.69
C LYS A 40 13.93 9.58 6.22
N LYS A 41 13.41 8.77 5.28
CA LYS A 41 13.58 8.89 3.83
C LYS A 41 12.25 8.79 3.07
N LEU A 42 11.15 9.14 3.73
CA LEU A 42 9.86 9.27 3.08
C LEU A 42 9.83 10.50 2.15
N PRO A 43 9.08 10.44 1.03
CA PRO A 43 8.28 9.30 0.53
C PRO A 43 9.07 8.29 -0.33
N GLN A 44 10.32 8.59 -0.69
CA GLN A 44 11.08 7.79 -1.68
C GLN A 44 11.40 6.35 -1.25
N SER A 45 11.46 6.08 0.06
CA SER A 45 11.83 4.76 0.58
C SER A 45 10.64 3.85 0.85
N LEU A 46 9.40 4.28 0.57
CA LEU A 46 8.22 3.46 0.80
C LEU A 46 8.03 2.44 -0.32
N LYS A 47 7.95 1.16 0.05
CA LYS A 47 7.66 0.04 -0.85
C LYS A 47 6.47 -0.74 -0.30
N VAL A 48 5.57 -1.13 -1.20
CA VAL A 48 4.39 -1.93 -0.85
C VAL A 48 4.47 -3.25 -1.60
N SER A 49 4.31 -4.35 -0.87
CA SER A 49 4.28 -5.69 -1.42
C SER A 49 2.90 -6.28 -1.18
N CYS A 50 2.16 -6.48 -2.26
CA CYS A 50 0.83 -7.08 -2.29
C CYS A 50 0.97 -8.58 -2.54
N TYR A 51 0.40 -9.39 -1.65
CA TYR A 51 0.38 -10.84 -1.75
C TYR A 51 -1.01 -11.31 -2.18
N CYS A 52 -1.06 -11.99 -3.32
CA CYS A 52 -2.28 -12.56 -3.89
C CYS A 52 -2.19 -14.09 -3.84
N LYS A 53 -3.31 -14.74 -3.52
CA LYS A 53 -3.44 -16.21 -3.48
C LYS A 53 -3.33 -16.82 -4.87
N GLU A 54 -3.99 -16.17 -5.83
CA GLU A 54 -4.02 -16.61 -7.22
C GLU A 54 -3.39 -15.53 -8.12
N LEU A 55 -2.52 -15.96 -9.02
CA LEU A 55 -1.87 -15.13 -10.02
C LEU A 55 -1.92 -15.85 -11.38
N PRO A 56 -2.14 -15.14 -12.49
CA PRO A 56 -2.21 -13.68 -12.60
C PRO A 56 -3.61 -13.10 -12.28
N ILE A 57 -3.64 -12.08 -11.41
CA ILE A 57 -4.84 -11.24 -11.24
C ILE A 57 -5.06 -10.39 -12.49
N THR A 58 -6.32 -9.98 -12.73
CA THR A 58 -6.66 -9.13 -13.89
C THR A 58 -5.98 -7.76 -13.78
N ALA A 59 -5.63 -7.16 -14.92
CA ALA A 59 -5.04 -5.81 -14.97
C ALA A 59 -5.90 -4.76 -14.23
N GLU A 60 -7.23 -4.92 -14.28
CA GLU A 60 -8.18 -4.08 -13.56
C GLU A 60 -7.98 -4.18 -12.04
N GLN A 61 -7.83 -5.40 -11.50
CA GLN A 61 -7.55 -5.64 -10.08
C GLN A 61 -6.20 -5.05 -9.67
N THR A 62 -5.17 -5.23 -10.50
CA THR A 62 -3.83 -4.68 -10.24
C THR A 62 -3.85 -3.16 -10.19
N GLN A 63 -4.57 -2.53 -11.13
CA GLN A 63 -4.73 -1.08 -11.20
C GLN A 63 -5.55 -0.56 -10.03
N LEU A 64 -6.62 -1.27 -9.66
CA LEU A 64 -7.50 -0.92 -8.56
C LEU A 64 -6.76 -0.93 -7.22
N ILE A 65 -6.04 -2.03 -6.90
CA ILE A 65 -5.22 -2.14 -5.69
C ILE A 65 -4.19 -1.00 -5.65
N SER A 66 -3.52 -0.76 -6.77
CA SER A 66 -2.52 0.31 -6.88
C SER A 66 -3.15 1.68 -6.60
N SER A 67 -4.32 1.94 -7.18
CA SER A 67 -5.05 3.20 -7.02
C SER A 67 -5.51 3.43 -5.57
N LEU A 68 -6.02 2.39 -4.90
CA LEU A 68 -6.41 2.45 -3.49
C LEU A 68 -5.22 2.80 -2.59
N ILE A 69 -4.10 2.10 -2.76
CA ILE A 69 -2.89 2.33 -1.97
C ILE A 69 -2.38 3.77 -2.19
N ILE A 70 -2.31 4.23 -3.45
CA ILE A 70 -1.85 5.58 -3.76
C ILE A 70 -2.80 6.62 -3.17
N LYS A 71 -4.11 6.39 -3.24
CA LYS A 71 -5.13 7.30 -2.70
C LYS A 71 -5.00 7.45 -1.18
N GLU A 72 -4.92 6.33 -0.46
CA GLU A 72 -4.80 6.33 1.00
C GLU A 72 -3.47 6.95 1.46
N LEU A 73 -2.36 6.66 0.77
CA LEU A 73 -1.06 7.26 1.07
C LEU A 73 -1.01 8.75 0.69
N SER A 74 -1.69 9.17 -0.38
CA SER A 74 -1.76 10.59 -0.75
C SER A 74 -2.54 11.42 0.28
N ALA A 75 -3.49 10.82 1.01
CA ALA A 75 -4.24 11.49 2.07
C ALA A 75 -3.37 11.89 3.27
N ILE A 76 -2.21 11.25 3.43
CA ILE A 76 -1.25 11.49 4.52
C ILE A 76 0.00 12.24 4.04
N ASP A 77 -0.13 12.97 2.92
CA ASP A 77 0.93 13.74 2.24
C ASP A 77 2.08 12.87 1.71
N LEU A 78 1.76 11.62 1.33
CA LEU A 78 2.76 10.61 1.00
C LEU A 78 2.52 10.04 -0.40
N ALA A 79 3.00 10.77 -1.40
CA ALA A 79 2.88 10.34 -2.79
C ALA A 79 3.92 9.26 -3.12
N ILE A 80 3.45 8.03 -3.36
CA ILE A 80 4.27 6.96 -3.95
C ILE A 80 3.88 6.70 -5.40
N ASN A 81 4.80 6.08 -6.13
CA ASN A 81 4.55 5.65 -7.50
C ASN A 81 4.02 4.21 -7.52
N ALA A 82 3.17 3.86 -8.50
CA ALA A 82 2.73 2.48 -8.72
C ALA A 82 3.91 1.51 -8.92
N LYS A 83 5.07 2.00 -9.39
CA LYS A 83 6.32 1.21 -9.46
C LYS A 83 6.84 0.75 -8.09
N ALA A 84 6.43 1.38 -6.99
CA ALA A 84 6.78 0.96 -5.64
C ALA A 84 5.88 -0.16 -5.11
N ILE A 85 4.83 -0.53 -5.86
CA ILE A 85 3.87 -1.57 -5.54
C ILE A 85 4.27 -2.82 -6.31
N ALA A 86 4.67 -3.85 -5.57
CA ALA A 86 5.01 -5.16 -6.12
C ALA A 86 3.85 -6.12 -5.85
N PHE A 87 3.48 -6.92 -6.85
CA PHE A 87 2.51 -8.00 -6.70
C PHE A 87 3.28 -9.32 -6.66
N LEU A 88 3.08 -10.07 -5.58
CA LEU A 88 3.76 -11.32 -5.27
C LEU A 88 2.72 -12.40 -5.03
N LYS A 89 3.11 -13.65 -5.28
CA LYS A 89 2.30 -14.81 -4.90
C LYS A 89 2.47 -15.08 -3.40
N GLU A 90 1.37 -15.25 -2.68
CA GLU A 90 1.37 -15.81 -1.32
C GLU A 90 1.82 -17.27 -1.29
#